data_AF-A0A950VLE6-F1
#
_entry.id   AF-A0A950VLE6-F1
#
_cell.length_a   1.000
_cell.length_b   1.000
_cell.length_c   1.000
_cell.angle_alpha   90.00
_cell.angle_beta   90.00
_cell.angle_gamma   90.00
#
_symmetry.space_group_name_H-M   'P 1'
#
loop_
_entity.id
_entity.type
_entity.pdbx_description
1 polymer ?
#
loop_
_entity_poly.entity_id
_entity_poly.type
_entity_poly.pdbx_seq_one_letter_code
_entity_poly.pdbx_strand_id
1 'polypeptide(L)' 'MFATDGDSITWRGNGETLRIEARGSNSLRVRARMMGEIVDTNYALMPPAAADVGIEVDGDEATIRNKLRGDARQ' A
#
# COMPACT_ATOMS: atom_id res chain seq x y z
N MET A 1 3.10 -0.40 14.58
CA MET A 1 1.81 0.33 14.46
C MET A 1 1.50 0.55 12.99
N PHE A 2 0.24 0.33 12.61
CA PHE A 2 -0.26 0.59 11.26
C PHE A 2 -0.96 1.95 11.18
N ALA A 3 -0.82 2.61 10.04
CA ALA A 3 -1.57 3.79 9.65
C ALA A 3 -2.06 3.62 8.20
N THR A 4 -3.27 4.08 7.91
CA THR A 4 -3.88 4.01 6.58
C THR A 4 -3.95 5.41 5.98
N ASP A 5 -3.74 5.50 4.67
CA ASP A 5 -3.77 6.75 3.91
C ASP A 5 -4.23 6.45 2.48
N GLY A 6 -5.50 6.75 2.19
CA GLY A 6 -6.13 6.44 0.91
C GLY A 6 -6.02 4.97 0.55
N ASP A 7 -5.20 4.67 -0.45
CA ASP A 7 -4.95 3.35 -1.01
C ASP A 7 -3.66 2.69 -0.48
N SER A 8 -3.18 3.12 0.69
CA SER A 8 -1.94 2.66 1.26
C SER A 8 -2.00 2.33 2.76
N ILE A 9 -1.13 1.40 3.16
CA ILE A 9 -0.82 1.07 4.54
C ILE A 9 0.64 1.46 4.80
N THR A 10 0.88 2.15 5.91
CA THR A 10 2.23 2.35 6.46
C THR A 10 2.34 1.62 7.78
N TRP A 11 3.32 0.72 7.91
CA TRP A 11 3.71 0.10 9.17
C TRP A 11 5.01 0.69 9.68
N ARG A 12 5.08 0.88 10.99
CA ARG A 12 6.30 1.28 11.71
C ARG A 12 6.57 0.36 12.88
N GLY A 13 7.80 -0.14 12.99
CA GLY A 13 8.26 -0.96 14.10
C GLY A 13 9.76 -1.23 14.00
N ASN A 14 10.43 -1.37 15.15
CA ASN A 14 11.86 -1.72 15.24
C ASN A 14 12.80 -0.84 14.38
N GLY A 15 12.45 0.43 14.20
CA GLY A 15 13.22 1.36 13.36
C GLY A 15 12.96 1.21 11.86
N GLU A 16 12.13 0.27 11.42
CA GLU A 16 11.71 0.13 10.03
C GLU A 16 10.41 0.92 9.76
N THR A 17 10.34 1.55 8.60
CA THR A 17 9.11 2.04 7.99
C THR A 17 8.84 1.25 6.72
N LEU A 18 7.70 0.56 6.65
CA LEU A 18 7.20 -0.19 5.50
C LEU A 18 5.95 0.50 4.95
N ARG A 19 5.88 0.77 3.65
CA ARG A 19 4.69 1.28 2.97
C ARG A 19 4.29 0.36 1.83
N ILE A 20 3.02 0.00 1.81
CA ILE A 20 2.37 -0.78 0.75
C ILE A 20 1.26 0.09 0.18
N GLU A 21 1.26 0.33 -1.12
CA GLU A 21 0.24 1.14 -1.82
C GLU A 21 -0.27 0.41 -3.05
N ALA A 22 -1.55 0.60 -3.39
CA ALA A 22 -2.08 0.15 -4.66
C ALA A 22 -1.43 0.89 -5.82
N ARG A 23 -1.20 0.19 -6.95
CA ARG A 23 -0.54 0.79 -8.11
C ARG A 23 -1.13 0.30 -9.43
N GLY A 24 -2.32 0.77 -9.74
CA GLY A 24 -3.12 0.22 -10.84
C GLY A 24 -3.70 -1.14 -10.48
N SER A 25 -4.57 -1.70 -11.33
CA SER A 25 -5.34 -2.91 -11.00
C SER A 25 -4.46 -4.11 -10.68
N ASN A 26 -4.83 -4.87 -9.63
CA ASN A 26 -4.10 -6.08 -9.17
C ASN A 26 -2.62 -5.88 -8.84
N SER A 27 -2.21 -4.65 -8.55
CA SER A 27 -0.80 -4.34 -8.35
C SER A 27 -0.61 -3.63 -7.03
N LEU A 28 0.41 -4.05 -6.29
CA LEU A 28 0.88 -3.35 -5.11
C LEU A 28 2.32 -2.89 -5.37
N ARG A 29 2.65 -1.71 -4.85
CA ARG A 29 4.03 -1.26 -4.69
C ARG A 29 4.41 -1.34 -3.23
N VAL A 30 5.55 -1.96 -2.96
CA VAL A 30 6.11 -2.13 -1.62
C VAL A 30 7.41 -1.33 -1.51
N ARG A 31 7.56 -0.57 -0.43
CA ARG A 31 8.77 0.20 -0.11
C ARG A 31 9.09 0.06 1.37
N ALA A 32 10.36 -0.11 1.70
CA ALA A 32 10.83 -0.17 3.08
C ALA A 32 12.06 0.72 3.28
N ARG A 33 12.23 1.25 4.49
CA ARG A 33 13.43 2.01 4.88
C ARG A 33 13.73 1.82 6.36
N MET A 34 15.01 1.57 6.66
CA MET A 34 15.54 1.59 8.01
C MET A 34 15.84 3.02 8.48
N MET A 35 15.49 3.29 9.74
CA MET A 35 15.79 4.50 10.49
C MET A 35 15.39 5.80 9.76
N GLY A 36 14.23 5.83 9.11
CA GLY A 36 13.73 7.03 8.45
C GLY A 36 12.45 6.85 7.64
N GLU A 37 12.00 7.94 7.03
CA GLU A 37 10.79 8.01 6.18
C GLU A 37 10.99 7.41 4.80
N ILE A 38 9.93 6.89 4.18
CA ILE A 38 9.97 6.42 2.80
C ILE A 38 10.44 7.56 1.88
N VAL A 39 11.46 7.29 1.08
CA VAL A 39 11.93 8.21 0.04
C VAL A 39 11.05 8.04 -1.19
N ASP A 40 10.36 9.11 -1.60
CA ASP A 40 9.42 9.05 -2.73
C ASP A 40 10.12 9.18 -4.08
N THR A 41 10.75 8.10 -4.52
CA THR A 41 11.38 8.00 -5.85
C THR A 41 10.57 7.05 -6.74
N ASN A 42 10.06 7.56 -7.86
CA ASN A 42 9.21 6.78 -8.76
C ASN A 42 9.97 5.99 -9.84
N TYR A 43 11.24 6.31 -10.13
CA TYR A 43 12.09 5.63 -11.12
C TYR A 43 11.33 5.33 -12.43
N ALA A 44 11.34 4.07 -12.90
CA ALA A 44 10.66 3.65 -14.13
C ALA A 44 9.14 3.47 -13.98
N LEU A 45 8.58 3.69 -12.79
CA LEU A 45 7.17 3.43 -12.55
C LEU A 45 6.30 4.63 -12.94
N MET A 46 5.39 4.41 -13.87
CA MET A 46 4.41 5.40 -14.31
C MET A 46 3.44 5.78 -13.17
N PRO A 47 2.78 6.96 -13.26
CA PRO A 47 1.74 7.33 -12.30
C PRO A 47 0.69 6.22 -12.15
N PRO A 48 0.25 5.91 -10.92
CA PRO A 48 -0.76 4.88 -10.70
C PRO A 48 -2.10 5.29 -11.33
N ALA A 49 -2.79 4.32 -11.94
CA ALA A 49 -4.21 4.47 -12.24
C ALA A 49 -5.02 4.29 -10.95
N ALA A 50 -6.17 4.97 -10.86
CA ALA A 50 -7.10 4.78 -9.75
C ALA A 50 -7.52 3.31 -9.62
N ALA A 51 -7.55 2.81 -8.40
CA ALA A 51 -7.90 1.43 -8.06
C ALA A 51 -9.00 1.41 -6.99
N ASP A 52 -9.83 0.36 -7.00
CA ASP A 52 -10.75 0.05 -5.90
C ASP A 52 -10.02 -0.82 -4.88
N VAL A 53 -9.82 -0.28 -3.68
CA VAL A 53 -8.89 -0.82 -2.69
C VAL A 53 -9.62 -0.97 -1.36
N GLY A 54 -9.62 -2.20 -0.83
CA GLY A 54 -10.06 -2.49 0.53
C GLY A 54 -8.86 -2.56 1.47
N ILE A 55 -8.92 -1.83 2.59
CA ILE A 55 -7.91 -1.87 3.65
C ILE A 55 -8.58 -2.19 4.98
N GLU A 56 -8.02 -3.15 5.70
CA GLU A 56 -8.46 -3.57 7.04
C GLU A 56 -7.24 -3.58 7.97
N VAL A 57 -7.43 -3.11 9.21
CA VAL A 57 -6.42 -3.20 10.28
C VAL A 57 -7.09 -3.87 11.48
N ASP A 58 -6.52 -4.97 11.94
CA ASP A 58 -6.96 -5.72 13.12
C ASP A 58 -5.79 -5.90 14.07
N GLY A 59 -5.70 -5.00 15.07
CA GLY A 59 -4.61 -4.99 16.04
C GLY A 59 -3.22 -4.90 15.38
N ASP A 60 -2.51 -6.03 15.43
CA ASP A 60 -1.14 -6.19 14.92
C ASP A 60 -1.08 -6.76 13.49
N GLU A 61 -2.24 -6.87 12.82
CA GLU A 61 -2.34 -7.27 11.41
C GLU A 61 -2.98 -6.16 10.57
N ALA A 62 -2.51 -5.99 9.33
CA ALA A 62 -3.16 -5.13 8.35
C ALA A 62 -3.18 -5.79 6.98
N THR A 63 -4.34 -5.74 6.33
CA THR A 63 -4.58 -6.33 5.02
C THR A 63 -4.95 -5.25 4.00
N ILE A 64 -4.32 -5.28 2.83
CA ILE A 64 -4.68 -4.47 1.66
C ILE A 64 -5.08 -5.40 0.50
N ARG A 65 -6.23 -5.13 -0.12
CA ARG A 65 -6.75 -5.86 -1.28
C ARG A 65 -6.99 -4.87 -2.42
N ASN A 66 -6.29 -5.05 -3.52
CA ASN A 66 -6.47 -4.27 -4.74
C ASN A 66 -7.03 -5.16 -5.85
N LYS A 67 -8.27 -4.87 -6.29
CA LYS A 67 -9.02 -5.72 -7.21
C LYS A 67 -8.76 -5.40 -8.69
N LEU A 68 -9.19 -6.31 -9.58
CA LEU A 68 -9.29 -6.02 -11.01
C LEU A 68 -10.34 -4.94 -11.20
N ARG A 69 -10.05 -3.92 -12.01
CA ARG A 69 -11.09 -3.01 -12.49
C ARG A 69 -12.02 -3.80 -13.43
N GLY A 70 -13.04 -4.44 -12.87
CA GLY A 70 -14.00 -5.29 -13.59
C GLY A 70 -14.56 -6.49 -12.84
N ASP A 71 -14.16 -6.79 -11.59
CA ASP A 71 -14.74 -7.91 -10.83
C ASP A 71 -15.97 -7.49 -9.99
N ALA A 72 -17.02 -7.01 -10.66
CA ALA A 72 -18.35 -7.14 -10.09
C ALA A 72 -18.73 -8.63 -10.09
N ARG A 73 -18.31 -9.38 -9.07
CA ARG A 73 -18.94 -10.67 -8.78
C ARG A 73 -20.23 -10.39 -8.04
N GLN A 74 -21.33 -10.75 -8.70
CA GLN A 74 -22.68 -10.87 -8.16
C GLN A 74 -22.71 -11.78 -6.94
#